data_AF-A0A0R1WUB8-F1
#
_entry.id   AF-A0A0R1WUB8-F1
#
_cell.length_a   1.000
_cell.length_b   1.000
_cell.length_c   1.000
_cell.angle_alpha   90.00
_cell.angle_beta   90.00
_cell.angle_gamma   90.00
#
_symmetry.space_group_name_H-M   'P 1'
#
loop_
_entity.id
_entity.type
_entity.pdbx_description
1 polymer ?
#
loop_
_entity_poly.entity_id
_entity_poly.type
_entity_poly.pdbx_seq_one_letter_code
_entity_poly.pdbx_strand_id
1 'polypeptide(L)'
;MSRYPTSKLLDLMAAYIFSEKINEQTDKHITVNAFNPGLMTSTNLNGDSGSNRIMKVTMNAFSYLIGRHGSAETSGKQLAETVTGSQWQGITGKYIDRGKETKSSPASYNKVAQNKLWRQSLDLANISNNETILK
;
A
#
# COMPACT_ATOMS: atom_id res chain seq x y z
N MET A 1 -1.69 1.71 20.49
CA MET A 1 -1.90 1.76 19.02
C MET A 1 -1.90 0.33 18.48
N SER A 2 -2.82 0.00 17.56
CA SER A 2 -2.81 -1.31 16.90
C SER A 2 -1.64 -1.40 15.91
N ARG A 3 -0.87 -2.50 15.96
CA ARG A 3 0.36 -2.68 15.17
C ARG A 3 0.08 -2.76 13.66
N TYR A 4 -1.02 -3.42 13.29
CA TYR A 4 -1.36 -3.64 11.88
C TYR A 4 -1.69 -2.33 11.13
N PRO A 5 -2.64 -1.47 11.58
CA PRO A 5 -2.88 -0.18 10.94
C PRO A 5 -1.66 0.73 10.91
N THR A 6 -0.82 0.70 11.95
CA THR A 6 0.46 1.43 11.95
C THR A 6 1.35 0.92 10.81
N SER A 7 1.57 -0.40 10.67
CA SER A 7 2.37 -0.92 9.56
C SER A 7 1.84 -0.50 8.18
N LYS A 8 0.51 -0.50 7.98
CA LYS A 8 -0.11 -0.04 6.72
C LYS A 8 0.06 1.44 6.48
N LEU A 9 0.03 2.27 7.51
CA LEU A 9 0.37 3.68 7.37
C LEU A 9 1.84 3.86 6.92
N LEU A 10 2.76 3.06 7.45
CA LEU A 10 4.18 3.12 7.07
C LEU A 10 4.40 2.63 5.62
N ASP A 11 3.68 1.61 5.16
CA ASP A 11 3.71 1.16 3.75
C ASP A 11 3.34 2.31 2.79
N LEU A 12 2.30 3.08 3.11
CA LEU A 12 1.89 4.25 2.32
C LEU A 12 2.95 5.35 2.32
N MET A 13 3.50 5.66 3.48
CA MET A 13 4.59 6.63 3.60
C MET A 13 5.81 6.20 2.78
N ALA A 14 6.19 4.92 2.83
CA ALA A 14 7.30 4.37 2.08
C ALA A 14 7.11 4.54 0.56
N ALA A 15 5.92 4.24 0.03
CA ALA A 15 5.62 4.43 -1.40
C ALA A 15 5.83 5.89 -1.84
N TYR A 16 5.38 6.86 -1.04
CA TYR A 16 5.57 8.28 -1.33
C TYR A 16 7.04 8.72 -1.24
N ILE A 17 7.76 8.25 -0.22
CA ILE A 17 9.19 8.52 -0.06
C ILE A 17 9.98 7.97 -1.25
N PHE A 18 9.71 6.73 -1.67
CA PHE A 18 10.38 6.13 -2.82
C PHE A 18 10.09 6.89 -4.10
N SER A 19 8.83 7.25 -4.36
CA SER A 19 8.46 8.03 -5.54
C SER A 19 9.22 9.36 -5.59
N GLU A 20 9.32 10.07 -4.47
CA GLU A 20 10.04 11.36 -4.41
C GLU A 20 11.54 11.17 -4.60
N LYS A 21 12.15 10.25 -3.87
CA LYS A 21 13.60 10.00 -3.94
C LYS A 21 14.05 9.53 -5.31
N ILE A 22 13.31 8.62 -5.95
CA ILE A 22 13.62 8.16 -7.30
C ILE A 22 13.55 9.32 -8.29
N ASN A 23 12.51 10.15 -8.20
CA ASN A 23 12.32 11.30 -9.08
C ASN A 23 13.39 12.39 -8.87
N GLU A 24 13.81 12.62 -7.63
CA GLU A 24 14.76 13.69 -7.29
C GLU A 24 16.23 13.28 -7.45
N GLN A 25 16.55 12.01 -7.23
CA GLN A 25 17.93 11.55 -7.05
C GLN A 25 18.40 10.61 -8.17
N THR A 26 17.53 10.27 -9.13
CA THR A 26 17.86 9.34 -10.20
C THR A 26 17.29 9.79 -11.54
N ASP A 27 17.92 9.37 -12.63
CA ASP A 27 17.41 9.55 -13.99
C ASP A 27 16.58 8.33 -14.46
N LYS A 28 16.12 7.50 -13.51
CA LYS A 28 15.39 6.26 -13.79
C LYS A 28 13.90 6.54 -13.89
N HIS A 29 13.26 5.99 -14.92
CA HIS A 29 11.81 6.07 -15.10
C HIS A 29 11.08 4.94 -14.35
N ILE A 30 11.19 4.91 -13.03
CA ILE A 30 10.51 3.95 -12.16
C ILE A 30 9.31 4.64 -11.49
N THR A 31 8.12 4.08 -11.65
CA THR A 31 6.91 4.54 -10.94
C THR A 31 6.71 3.75 -9.64
N VAL A 32 6.25 4.43 -8.61
CA VAL A 32 5.94 3.82 -7.31
C VAL A 32 4.59 4.31 -6.82
N ASN A 33 3.63 3.40 -6.68
CA ASN A 33 2.28 3.69 -6.21
C ASN A 33 1.90 2.71 -5.08
N ALA A 34 1.01 3.14 -4.20
CA ALA A 34 0.39 2.27 -3.20
C ALA A 34 -0.97 1.77 -3.67
N PHE A 35 -1.23 0.47 -3.56
CA PHE A 35 -2.49 -0.14 -3.96
C PHE A 35 -3.22 -0.74 -2.76
N ASN A 36 -4.49 -0.38 -2.59
CA ASN A 36 -5.39 -1.03 -1.65
C ASN A 36 -6.32 -1.99 -2.41
N PRO A 37 -6.22 -3.31 -2.16
CA PRO A 37 -7.07 -4.30 -2.82
C PRO A 37 -8.53 -4.24 -2.34
N GLY A 38 -8.83 -3.53 -1.25
CA GLY A 38 -10.12 -3.65 -0.55
C GLY A 38 -10.11 -4.82 0.45
N LEU A 39 -11.29 -5.14 1.00
CA LEU A 39 -11.38 -6.17 2.03
C LEU A 39 -11.42 -7.57 1.39
N MET A 40 -10.29 -8.25 1.40
CA MET A 40 -10.12 -9.59 0.82
C MET A 40 -10.57 -10.68 1.80
N THR A 41 -11.87 -10.81 2.01
CA THR A 41 -12.44 -11.76 2.98
C THR A 41 -12.20 -13.24 2.65
N SER A 42 -11.91 -13.55 1.39
CA SER A 42 -11.57 -14.90 0.92
C SER A 42 -10.09 -15.27 1.10
N THR A 43 -9.25 -14.32 1.53
CA THR A 43 -7.82 -14.59 1.80
C THR A 43 -7.61 -14.95 3.27
N ASN A 44 -6.63 -15.82 3.56
CA ASN A 44 -6.33 -16.22 4.94
C ASN A 44 -5.54 -15.13 5.72
N LEU A 45 -5.76 -13.84 5.43
CA LEU A 45 -5.05 -12.73 6.07
C LEU A 45 -5.34 -12.60 7.57
N ASN A 46 -6.41 -13.23 8.06
CA ASN A 46 -6.72 -13.32 9.49
C ASN A 46 -6.05 -14.52 10.19
N GLY A 47 -5.27 -15.33 9.45
CA GLY A 47 -4.69 -16.58 9.93
C GLY A 47 -5.75 -17.62 10.33
N ASP A 48 -5.28 -18.82 10.69
CA ASP A 48 -6.10 -19.83 11.36
C ASP A 48 -6.41 -19.45 12.83
N SER A 49 -5.85 -18.35 13.31
CA SER A 49 -5.94 -17.88 14.69
C SER A 49 -7.22 -17.04 14.92
N GLY A 50 -8.37 -17.71 15.06
CA GLY A 50 -9.40 -17.24 16.00
C GLY A 50 -10.61 -16.44 15.50
N SER A 51 -10.84 -16.27 14.19
CA SER A 51 -12.16 -15.77 13.76
C SER A 51 -13.17 -16.93 13.81
N ASN A 52 -14.00 -16.98 14.86
CA ASN A 52 -15.17 -17.86 14.93
C ASN A 52 -15.95 -17.76 13.59
N ARG A 53 -16.47 -18.88 13.08
CA ARG A 53 -17.20 -18.98 11.79
C ARG A 53 -18.27 -17.89 11.64
N ILE A 54 -18.88 -17.47 12.76
CA ILE A 54 -19.84 -16.38 12.86
C ILE A 54 -19.22 -15.02 12.47
N MET A 55 -18.00 -14.72 12.91
CA MET A 55 -17.27 -13.48 12.59
C MET A 55 -16.85 -13.42 11.13
N LYS A 56 -16.50 -14.55 10.50
CA LYS A 56 -16.27 -14.62 9.05
C LYS A 56 -17.57 -14.30 8.29
N VAL A 57 -18.70 -14.88 8.71
CA VAL A 57 -20.01 -14.66 8.08
C VAL A 57 -20.50 -13.21 8.26
N THR A 58 -20.35 -12.62 9.46
CA THR A 58 -20.79 -11.23 9.71
C THR A 58 -19.92 -10.21 9.01
N MET A 59 -18.59 -10.41 8.96
CA MET A 59 -17.70 -9.57 8.16
C MET A 59 -18.05 -9.68 6.68
N ASN A 60 -18.36 -10.88 6.17
CA ASN A 60 -18.77 -11.06 4.78
C ASN A 60 -20.12 -10.37 4.49
N ALA A 61 -21.11 -10.52 5.35
CA ALA A 61 -22.39 -9.83 5.17
C ALA A 61 -22.23 -8.30 5.24
N PHE A 62 -21.42 -7.80 6.18
CA PHE A 62 -21.18 -6.36 6.35
C PHE A 62 -20.40 -5.76 5.19
N SER A 63 -19.37 -6.46 4.69
CA SER A 63 -18.61 -6.05 3.49
C SER A 63 -19.46 -5.94 2.23
N TYR A 64 -20.41 -6.87 2.09
CA TYR A 64 -21.38 -6.89 0.98
C TYR A 64 -22.31 -5.68 1.08
N LEU A 65 -22.81 -5.42 2.29
CA LEU A 65 -23.73 -4.32 2.56
C LEU A 65 -23.08 -2.93 2.37
N ILE A 66 -21.80 -2.77 2.69
CA ILE A 66 -21.06 -1.50 2.53
C ILE A 66 -20.37 -1.35 1.16
N GLY A 67 -20.55 -2.30 0.23
CA GLY A 67 -19.96 -2.26 -1.10
C GLY A 67 -18.42 -2.31 -1.13
N ARG A 68 -17.80 -2.85 -0.07
CA ARG A 68 -16.32 -2.96 0.06
C ARG A 68 -15.79 -4.36 -0.19
N HIS A 69 -16.66 -5.30 -0.55
CA HIS A 69 -16.25 -6.61 -1.04
C HIS A 69 -15.47 -6.49 -2.33
N GLY A 70 -14.24 -6.99 -2.31
CA GLY A 70 -13.54 -7.39 -3.52
C GLY A 70 -13.24 -8.88 -3.43
N SER A 71 -13.40 -9.60 -4.54
CA SER A 71 -12.83 -10.94 -4.65
C SER A 71 -11.33 -10.81 -4.91
N ALA A 72 -10.54 -11.81 -4.49
CA ALA A 72 -9.12 -11.86 -4.80
C ALA A 72 -8.86 -11.78 -6.31
N GLU A 73 -9.75 -12.37 -7.13
CA GLU A 73 -9.69 -12.31 -8.58
C GLU A 73 -9.91 -10.89 -9.12
N THR A 74 -10.95 -10.19 -8.67
CA THR A 74 -11.22 -8.80 -9.11
C THR A 74 -10.11 -7.86 -8.68
N SER A 75 -9.64 -7.96 -7.43
CA SER A 75 -8.55 -7.10 -6.95
C SER A 75 -7.22 -7.45 -7.61
N GLY A 76 -6.97 -8.72 -7.93
CA GLY A 76 -5.82 -9.15 -8.72
C GLY A 76 -5.85 -8.57 -10.13
N LYS A 77 -7.02 -8.61 -10.80
CA LYS A 77 -7.21 -7.96 -12.10
C LYS A 77 -6.96 -6.46 -12.04
N GLN A 78 -7.51 -5.78 -11.03
CA GLN A 78 -7.29 -4.34 -10.83
C GLN A 78 -5.83 -4.00 -10.57
N LEU A 79 -5.11 -4.81 -9.78
CA LEU A 79 -3.68 -4.65 -9.56
C LEU A 79 -2.90 -4.82 -10.87
N ALA A 80 -3.21 -5.85 -11.66
CA ALA A 80 -2.59 -6.06 -12.96
C ALA A 80 -2.84 -4.87 -13.89
N GLU A 81 -4.07 -4.37 -13.96
CA GLU A 81 -4.42 -3.16 -14.72
C GLU A 81 -3.67 -1.93 -14.23
N THR A 82 -3.45 -1.77 -12.92
CA THR A 82 -2.63 -0.70 -12.35
C THR A 82 -1.16 -0.77 -12.77
N VAL A 83 -0.62 -1.98 -12.92
CA VAL A 83 0.78 -2.19 -13.30
C VAL A 83 0.98 -2.08 -14.81
N THR A 84 0.06 -2.60 -15.63
CA THR A 84 0.27 -2.75 -17.08
C THR A 84 -0.59 -1.84 -17.95
N GLY A 85 -1.63 -1.22 -17.38
CA GLY A 85 -2.56 -0.38 -18.13
C GLY A 85 -1.96 0.95 -18.55
N SER A 86 -2.13 1.34 -19.81
CA SER A 86 -1.61 2.60 -20.36
C SER A 86 -2.09 3.85 -19.61
N GLN A 87 -3.29 3.80 -19.02
CA GLN A 87 -3.84 4.88 -18.18
C GLN A 87 -3.00 5.17 -16.92
N TRP A 88 -2.13 4.25 -16.50
CA TRP A 88 -1.24 4.39 -15.35
C TRP A 88 0.21 4.69 -15.75
N GLN A 89 0.51 4.81 -17.05
CA GLN A 89 1.85 5.07 -17.54
C GLN A 89 2.37 6.42 -17.00
N GLY A 90 3.54 6.39 -16.36
CA GLY A 90 4.16 7.58 -15.77
C GLY A 90 3.49 8.08 -14.49
N ILE A 91 2.38 7.49 -14.05
CA ILE A 91 1.72 7.85 -12.80
C ILE A 91 2.53 7.28 -11.63
N THR A 92 2.99 8.15 -10.73
CA THR A 92 3.78 7.80 -9.55
C THR A 92 3.32 8.59 -8.33
N GLY A 93 3.62 8.09 -7.13
CA GLY A 93 3.31 8.75 -5.86
C GLY A 93 1.81 8.76 -5.54
N LYS A 94 1.03 7.85 -6.12
CA LYS A 94 -0.42 7.79 -5.95
C LYS A 94 -0.85 6.65 -5.03
N TYR A 95 -2.01 6.85 -4.41
CA TYR A 95 -2.75 5.81 -3.72
C TYR A 95 -3.95 5.40 -4.56
N ILE A 96 -4.06 4.10 -4.81
CA ILE A 96 -5.03 3.50 -5.72
C ILE A 96 -5.89 2.54 -4.90
N ASP A 97 -7.17 2.87 -4.73
CA ASP A 97 -8.13 2.06 -3.99
C ASP A 97 -9.05 1.32 -4.96
N ARG A 98 -8.90 0.00 -5.05
CA ARG A 98 -9.68 -0.85 -5.97
C ARG A 98 -9.69 -0.32 -7.42
N GLY A 99 -8.49 -0.02 -7.93
CA GLY A 99 -8.28 0.47 -9.30
C GLY A 99 -8.65 1.94 -9.54
N LYS A 100 -8.90 2.74 -8.49
CA LYS A 100 -9.20 4.17 -8.61
C LYS A 100 -8.21 5.01 -7.81
N GLU A 101 -7.63 6.03 -8.43
CA GLU A 101 -6.81 7.01 -7.69
C GLU A 101 -7.69 7.73 -6.66
N THR A 102 -7.21 7.79 -5.42
CA THR A 102 -7.89 8.51 -4.34
C THR A 102 -6.89 9.03 -3.31
N LYS A 103 -7.35 9.85 -2.37
CA LYS A 103 -6.51 10.32 -1.26
C LYS A 103 -6.41 9.24 -0.18
N SER A 104 -5.18 8.96 0.25
CA SER A 104 -4.96 8.15 1.46
C SER A 104 -5.21 8.98 2.73
N SER A 105 -4.94 8.38 3.89
CA SER A 105 -5.11 9.08 5.17
C SER A 105 -4.22 10.33 5.27
N PRO A 106 -4.68 11.44 5.88
CA PRO A 106 -3.86 12.66 6.03
C PRO A 106 -2.51 12.41 6.71
N ALA A 107 -2.47 11.49 7.68
CA ALA A 107 -1.25 11.12 8.39
C ALA A 107 -0.14 10.62 7.46
N SER A 108 -0.48 9.96 6.34
CA SER A 108 0.50 9.42 5.40
C SER A 108 1.31 10.49 4.68
N TYR A 109 0.85 11.74 4.65
CA TYR A 109 1.52 12.87 3.99
C TYR A 109 2.41 13.70 4.93
N ASN A 110 2.54 13.32 6.21
CA ASN A 110 3.38 14.05 7.15
C ASN A 110 4.87 13.86 6.85
N LYS A 111 5.52 14.90 6.30
CA LYS A 111 6.95 14.87 5.91
C LYS A 111 7.92 14.62 7.05
N VAL A 112 7.63 15.12 8.25
CA VAL A 112 8.47 14.86 9.44
C VAL A 112 8.42 13.38 9.79
N ALA A 113 7.23 12.77 9.77
CA ALA A 113 7.07 11.35 10.02
C ALA A 113 7.71 10.48 8.92
N GLN A 114 7.55 10.87 7.65
CA GLN A 114 8.18 10.19 6.52
C GLN A 114 9.71 10.19 6.62
N ASN A 115 10.33 11.33 6.93
CA ASN A 115 11.78 11.43 7.11
C ASN A 115 12.27 10.57 8.29
N LYS A 116 11.53 10.56 9.39
CA LYS A 116 11.83 9.69 10.53
C LYS A 116 11.75 8.20 10.13
N LEU A 117 10.68 7.81 9.43
CA LEU A 117 10.49 6.45 8.94
C LEU A 117 11.65 6.01 8.05
N TRP A 118 12.04 6.84 7.07
CA TRP A 118 13.13 6.55 6.14
C TRP A 118 14.43 6.23 6.89
N ARG A 119 14.88 7.17 7.73
CA ARG A 119 16.15 7.02 8.47
C ARG A 119 16.13 5.81 9.39
N GLN A 120 15.04 5.60 10.13
CA GLN A 120 14.94 4.46 11.05
C GLN A 120 14.85 3.12 10.30
N SER A 121 14.19 3.08 9.14
CA SER A 121 14.08 1.84 8.36
C SER A 121 15.43 1.44 7.75
N LEU A 122 16.21 2.41 7.24
CA LEU A 122 17.56 2.14 6.73
C LEU A 122 18.50 1.65 7.83
N ASP A 123 18.46 2.27 9.01
CA ASP A 123 19.24 1.85 10.19
C ASP A 123 18.87 0.43 10.63
N LEU A 124 17.58 0.14 10.78
CA LEU A 124 17.08 -1.20 11.14
C LEU A 124 17.41 -2.28 10.10
N ALA A 125 17.40 -1.92 8.82
CA ALA A 125 17.74 -2.83 7.72
C ALA A 125 19.25 -2.90 7.45
N ASN A 126 20.07 -2.10 8.14
CA ASN A 126 21.50 -1.97 7.92
C ASN A 126 21.86 -1.71 6.43
N ILE A 127 21.10 -0.82 5.78
CA ILE A 127 21.30 -0.45 4.38
C ILE A 127 22.21 0.77 4.30
N SER A 128 23.27 0.65 3.50
CA SER A 128 24.22 1.70 3.20
C SER A 128 23.93 2.38 1.84
N ASN A 129 24.38 3.62 1.65
CA ASN A 129 24.04 4.40 0.46
C ASN A 129 24.52 3.74 -0.86
N ASN A 130 25.66 3.04 -0.83
CA ASN A 130 26.24 2.35 -2.00
C ASN A 130 25.46 1.08 -2.40
N GLU A 131 24.47 0.66 -1.63
CA GLU A 131 23.56 -0.45 -1.97
C GLU A 131 22.28 0.04 -2.66
N THR A 132 22.16 1.35 -2.87
CA THR A 132 20.95 1.96 -3.44
C THR A 132 21.26 2.65 -4.78
N ILE A 133 20.23 2.82 -5.60
CA ILE A 133 20.30 3.61 -6.85
C ILE A 133 20.21 5.12 -6.60
N LEU A 134 20.03 5.54 -5.35
CA LEU A 134 19.80 6.91 -4.94
C LEU A 134 21.15 7.64 -4.80
N LYS A 135 21.22 8.87 -5.31
CA LYS A 135 22.41 9.73 -5.25
C LYS A 135 22.43 10.61 -4.00
#